data_AF-A0A2V5WID2-F1
#
_entry.id   AF-A0A2V5WID2-F1
#
_cell.length_a   1.000
_cell.length_b   1.000
_cell.length_c   1.000
_cell.angle_alpha   90.00
_cell.angle_beta   90.00
_cell.angle_gamma   90.00
#
_symmetry.space_group_name_H-M   'P 1'
#
loop_
_entity.id
_entity.type
_entity.pdbx_description
1 polymer ?
#
loop_
_entity_poly.entity_id
_entity_poly.type
_entity_poly.pdbx_seq_one_letter_code
_entity_poly.pdbx_strand_id
1 'polypeptide(L)'
;NYHKFSVAELEQLTPALPWKPYLSSSRLDKARHLVVGQPEFLQAEEKLVKGRPLTDWQVYLRWHLLRRAAPFLHHAAENENFAFYQTALSGTPQPEPRWQRAAHVIDSSIGEALGRLYVEKYFPPAARARMNELIVNLKSVFRDRLQKLDWMTDATRAKALAKFDRFTQKIGYPDQFRDYSSIRIRRDDYWGNAERAAQFESRRQFARVGKPVDRAEWDMTPQTVNAYFNPSLNEI
;
A
#
# COMPACT_ATOMS: atom_id res chain seq x y z
N ASN A 1 -2.93 -11.03 14.77
CA ASN A 1 -2.47 -11.34 13.39
C ASN A 1 -0.97 -11.07 13.23
N TYR A 2 -0.12 -11.48 14.17
CA TYR A 2 1.35 -11.46 14.01
C TYR A 2 1.86 -12.85 14.33
N HIS A 3 2.08 -13.67 13.30
CA HIS A 3 2.54 -15.04 13.44
C HIS A 3 3.81 -15.18 12.61
N LYS A 4 4.96 -15.15 13.29
CA LYS A 4 6.27 -15.17 12.64
C LYS A 4 6.66 -16.62 12.37
N PHE A 5 6.97 -16.92 11.12
CA PHE A 5 7.44 -18.23 10.66
C PHE A 5 8.73 -18.08 9.85
N SER A 6 9.63 -19.04 9.98
CA SER A 6 10.65 -19.33 8.99
C SER A 6 10.04 -20.00 7.77
N VAL A 7 10.77 -20.00 6.64
CA VAL A 7 10.32 -20.69 5.42
C VAL A 7 10.15 -22.19 5.66
N ALA A 8 11.03 -22.81 6.45
CA ALA A 8 10.95 -24.23 6.78
C ALA A 8 9.68 -24.57 7.59
N GLU A 9 9.29 -23.72 8.54
CA GLU A 9 8.05 -23.92 9.30
C GLU A 9 6.81 -23.76 8.40
N LEU A 10 6.82 -22.85 7.42
CA LEU A 10 5.72 -22.74 6.45
C LEU A 10 5.61 -23.93 5.51
N GLU A 11 6.75 -24.45 5.05
CA GLU A 11 6.79 -25.69 4.24
C GLU A 11 6.27 -26.89 5.03
N GLN A 12 6.49 -26.95 6.34
CA GLN A 12 5.89 -27.98 7.20
C GLN A 12 4.39 -27.76 7.42
N LEU A 13 3.98 -26.51 7.63
CA LEU A 13 2.57 -26.16 7.88
C LEU A 13 1.69 -26.37 6.64
N THR A 14 2.24 -26.09 5.46
CA THR A 14 1.54 -26.07 4.16
C THR A 14 2.41 -26.67 3.05
N PRO A 15 2.65 -27.99 3.09
CA PRO A 15 3.61 -28.65 2.19
C PRO A 15 3.21 -28.70 0.72
N ALA A 16 1.94 -28.48 0.36
CA ALA A 16 1.51 -28.36 -1.03
C ALA A 16 1.77 -26.97 -1.62
N LEU A 17 2.04 -25.95 -0.78
CA LEU A 17 2.34 -24.61 -1.24
C LEU A 17 3.85 -24.47 -1.58
N PRO A 18 4.20 -24.04 -2.81
CA PRO A 18 5.59 -24.00 -3.25
C PRO A 18 6.33 -22.74 -2.77
N TRP A 19 6.55 -22.62 -1.45
CA TRP A 19 7.14 -21.43 -0.82
C TRP A 19 8.49 -21.02 -1.41
N LYS A 20 9.43 -21.96 -1.58
CA LYS A 20 10.75 -21.67 -2.17
C LYS A 20 10.64 -21.13 -3.61
N PRO A 21 9.97 -21.82 -4.56
CA PRO A 21 9.75 -21.27 -5.90
C PRO A 21 9.05 -19.91 -5.88
N TYR A 22 8.04 -19.73 -5.04
CA TYR A 22 7.30 -18.48 -4.92
C TYR A 22 8.21 -17.32 -4.47
N LEU A 23 8.97 -17.51 -3.40
CA LEU A 23 9.91 -16.51 -2.89
C LEU A 23 11.01 -16.22 -3.92
N SER A 24 11.53 -17.23 -4.59
CA SER A 24 12.56 -17.07 -5.61
C SER A 24 12.08 -16.26 -6.81
N SER A 25 10.88 -16.58 -7.31
CA SER A 25 10.26 -15.80 -8.40
C SER A 25 10.03 -14.32 -8.03
N SER A 26 9.87 -14.05 -6.74
CA SER A 26 9.69 -12.71 -6.16
C SER A 26 11.01 -12.05 -5.74
N ARG A 27 12.16 -12.70 -5.93
CA ARG A 27 13.50 -12.25 -5.48
C ARG A 27 13.59 -12.06 -3.96
N LEU A 28 12.91 -12.92 -3.22
CA LEU A 28 12.81 -12.92 -1.76
C LEU A 28 13.54 -14.11 -1.12
N ASP A 29 14.47 -14.75 -1.81
CA ASP A 29 15.21 -15.94 -1.34
C ASP A 29 15.94 -15.70 -0.01
N LYS A 30 16.30 -14.44 0.26
CA LYS A 30 17.02 -14.02 1.48
C LYS A 30 16.10 -13.69 2.65
N ALA A 31 14.78 -13.79 2.48
CA ALA A 31 13.82 -13.56 3.56
C ALA A 31 13.99 -14.63 4.64
N ARG A 32 14.44 -14.22 5.83
CA ARG A 32 14.67 -15.14 6.96
C ARG A 32 13.36 -15.60 7.61
N HIS A 33 12.39 -14.69 7.66
CA HIS A 33 11.09 -14.93 8.28
C HIS A 33 10.00 -14.21 7.51
N LEU A 34 8.80 -14.76 7.58
CA LEU A 34 7.57 -14.15 7.11
C LEU A 34 6.62 -13.98 8.29
N VAL A 35 5.81 -12.93 8.24
CA VAL A 35 4.70 -12.74 9.18
C VAL A 35 3.43 -13.16 8.45
N VAL A 36 2.81 -14.24 8.92
CA VAL A 36 1.52 -14.70 8.42
C VAL A 36 0.42 -14.06 9.25
N GLY A 37 -0.52 -13.38 8.60
CA GLY A 37 -1.64 -12.72 9.28
C GLY A 37 -2.62 -13.71 9.88
N GLN A 38 -2.97 -14.75 9.11
CA GLN A 38 -3.97 -15.77 9.45
C GLN A 38 -3.45 -17.17 9.04
N PRO A 39 -2.73 -17.89 9.93
CA PRO A 39 -2.20 -19.22 9.61
C PRO A 39 -3.27 -20.23 9.21
N GLU A 40 -4.47 -20.12 9.77
CA GLU A 40 -5.60 -21.00 9.52
C GLU A 40 -6.11 -20.89 8.09
N PHE A 41 -6.01 -19.70 7.47
CA PHE A 41 -6.32 -19.49 6.06
C PHE A 41 -5.38 -20.33 5.18
N LEU A 42 -4.07 -20.27 5.43
CA LEU A 42 -3.09 -21.03 4.65
C LEU A 42 -3.28 -22.55 4.83
N GLN A 43 -3.65 -22.99 6.03
CA GLN A 43 -4.00 -24.40 6.27
C GLN A 43 -5.27 -24.84 5.51
N ALA A 44 -6.24 -23.94 5.33
CA ALA A 44 -7.42 -24.21 4.51
C ALA A 44 -7.06 -24.22 3.00
N GLU A 45 -6.24 -23.27 2.55
CA GLU A 45 -5.71 -23.21 1.19
C GLU A 45 -4.94 -24.48 0.82
N GLU A 46 -4.06 -24.96 1.71
CA GLU A 46 -3.34 -26.22 1.59
C GLU A 46 -4.27 -27.41 1.27
N LYS A 47 -5.41 -27.50 1.97
CA LYS A 47 -6.42 -28.55 1.72
C LYS A 47 -7.06 -28.40 0.35
N LEU A 48 -7.36 -27.17 -0.08
CA LEU A 48 -7.94 -26.88 -1.39
C LEU A 48 -6.97 -27.18 -2.52
N VAL A 49 -5.69 -26.82 -2.36
CA VAL A 49 -4.64 -27.07 -3.36
C VAL A 49 -4.44 -28.58 -3.56
N LYS A 50 -4.47 -29.37 -2.48
CA LYS A 50 -4.42 -30.84 -2.56
C LYS A 50 -5.69 -31.46 -3.15
N GLY A 51 -6.85 -30.89 -2.83
CA GLY A 51 -8.15 -31.49 -3.13
C GLY A 51 -8.77 -31.10 -4.47
N ARG A 52 -8.31 -30.02 -5.11
CA ARG A 52 -8.88 -29.52 -6.37
C ARG A 52 -7.98 -29.82 -7.57
N PRO A 53 -8.56 -30.12 -8.75
CA PRO A 53 -7.78 -30.30 -9.96
C PRO A 53 -7.13 -28.97 -10.39
N LEU A 54 -5.97 -29.05 -11.04
CA LEU A 54 -5.24 -27.89 -11.55
C LEU A 54 -6.09 -26.99 -12.46
N THR A 55 -7.04 -27.58 -13.19
CA THR A 55 -7.96 -26.85 -14.08
C THR A 55 -8.79 -25.81 -13.34
N ASP A 56 -9.23 -26.10 -12.11
CA ASP A 56 -9.98 -25.14 -11.28
C ASP A 56 -9.12 -23.90 -10.97
N TRP A 57 -7.87 -24.13 -10.58
CA TRP A 57 -6.91 -23.06 -10.29
C TRP A 57 -6.56 -22.25 -11.53
N GLN A 58 -6.43 -22.88 -12.70
CA GLN A 58 -6.22 -22.16 -13.96
C GLN A 58 -7.40 -21.26 -14.31
N VAL A 59 -8.64 -21.74 -14.13
CA VAL A 59 -9.85 -20.93 -14.36
C VAL A 59 -9.88 -19.74 -13.39
N TYR A 60 -9.63 -20.00 -12.10
CA TYR A 60 -9.58 -18.97 -11.06
C TYR A 60 -8.54 -17.89 -11.39
N LEU A 61 -7.29 -18.28 -11.67
CA LEU A 61 -6.21 -17.33 -11.97
C LEU A 61 -6.44 -16.56 -13.28
N ARG A 62 -7.00 -17.20 -14.32
CA ARG A 62 -7.40 -16.51 -15.56
C ARG A 62 -8.47 -15.47 -15.29
N TRP A 63 -9.48 -15.78 -14.48
CA TRP A 63 -10.50 -14.80 -14.09
C TRP A 63 -9.88 -13.60 -13.36
N HIS A 64 -8.99 -13.83 -12.39
CA HIS A 64 -8.32 -12.75 -11.66
C HIS A 64 -7.44 -11.87 -12.57
N LEU A 65 -6.76 -12.47 -13.54
CA LEU A 65 -6.00 -11.73 -14.55
C LEU A 65 -6.92 -10.88 -15.43
N LEU A 66 -7.99 -11.45 -15.97
CA LEU A 66 -8.96 -10.76 -16.81
C LEU A 66 -9.62 -9.59 -16.07
N ARG A 67 -10.09 -9.83 -14.84
CA ARG A 67 -10.67 -8.81 -13.97
C ARG A 67 -9.71 -7.65 -13.74
N ARG A 68 -8.46 -7.93 -13.36
CA ARG A 68 -7.44 -6.89 -13.14
C ARG A 68 -7.13 -6.10 -14.41
N ALA A 69 -7.11 -6.77 -15.57
CA ALA A 69 -6.79 -6.15 -16.84
C ALA A 69 -7.97 -5.35 -17.42
N ALA A 70 -9.21 -5.74 -17.14
CA ALA A 70 -10.42 -5.21 -17.77
C ALA A 70 -10.50 -3.67 -17.87
N PRO A 71 -10.14 -2.88 -16.83
CA PRO A 71 -10.16 -1.41 -16.91
C PRO A 71 -9.20 -0.81 -17.97
N PHE A 72 -8.24 -1.60 -18.46
CA PHE A 72 -7.20 -1.18 -19.40
C PHE A 72 -7.38 -1.76 -20.81
N LEU A 73 -8.44 -2.55 -21.03
CA LEU A 73 -8.72 -3.21 -22.30
C LEU A 73 -9.73 -2.40 -23.13
N HIS A 74 -10.42 -3.08 -24.04
CA HIS A 74 -11.46 -2.50 -24.88
C HIS A 74 -12.76 -2.26 -24.08
N HIS A 75 -13.64 -1.41 -24.61
CA HIS A 75 -14.83 -0.91 -23.94
C HIS A 75 -15.78 -2.01 -23.40
N ALA A 76 -15.93 -3.13 -24.11
CA ALA A 76 -16.79 -4.23 -23.65
C ALA A 76 -16.28 -4.85 -22.34
N ALA A 77 -14.97 -5.10 -22.24
CA ALA A 77 -14.35 -5.62 -21.01
C ALA A 77 -14.44 -4.60 -19.87
N GLU A 78 -14.18 -3.32 -20.15
CA GLU A 78 -14.28 -2.24 -19.17
C GLU A 78 -15.72 -2.10 -18.63
N ASN A 79 -16.71 -2.13 -19.51
CA ASN A 79 -18.13 -2.02 -19.15
C ASN A 79 -18.62 -3.20 -18.33
N GLU A 80 -18.25 -4.43 -18.71
CA GLU A 80 -18.64 -5.62 -17.94
C GLU A 80 -18.06 -5.57 -16.53
N ASN A 81 -16.79 -5.19 -16.40
CA ASN A 81 -16.17 -5.00 -15.09
C ASN A 81 -16.85 -3.88 -14.29
N PHE A 82 -17.23 -2.77 -14.92
CA PHE A 82 -17.95 -1.68 -14.27
C PHE A 82 -19.35 -2.11 -13.80
N ALA A 83 -20.11 -2.80 -14.65
CA ALA A 83 -21.46 -3.25 -14.37
C ALA A 83 -21.53 -4.10 -13.10
N PHE A 84 -20.57 -5.03 -12.92
CA PHE A 84 -20.52 -5.82 -11.70
C PHE A 84 -19.91 -5.05 -10.52
N TYR A 85 -18.67 -4.57 -10.63
CA TYR A 85 -17.92 -4.09 -9.46
C TYR A 85 -18.29 -2.69 -9.00
N GLN A 86 -18.92 -1.87 -9.85
CA GLN A 86 -19.30 -0.50 -9.52
C GLN A 86 -20.81 -0.37 -9.43
N THR A 87 -21.56 -0.87 -10.40
CA THR A 87 -23.02 -0.77 -10.37
C THR A 87 -23.64 -1.79 -9.42
N ALA A 88 -23.42 -3.10 -9.63
CA ALA A 88 -24.08 -4.13 -8.82
C ALA A 88 -23.59 -4.14 -7.35
N LEU A 89 -22.30 -3.95 -7.11
CA LEU A 89 -21.73 -3.99 -5.74
C LEU A 89 -21.76 -2.65 -5.00
N SER A 90 -21.72 -1.51 -5.70
CA SER A 90 -21.56 -0.19 -5.08
C SER A 90 -22.64 0.82 -5.46
N GLY A 91 -23.56 0.46 -6.36
CA GLY A 91 -24.67 1.33 -6.77
C GLY A 91 -24.27 2.48 -7.70
N THR A 92 -23.04 2.50 -8.22
CA THR A 92 -22.57 3.57 -9.11
C THR A 92 -23.27 3.48 -10.48
N PRO A 93 -24.06 4.50 -10.88
CA PRO A 93 -24.92 4.38 -12.05
C PRO A 93 -24.18 4.55 -13.38
N GLN A 94 -23.08 5.31 -13.40
CA GLN A 94 -22.31 5.55 -14.60
C GLN A 94 -20.82 5.78 -14.26
N PRO A 95 -19.89 5.44 -15.17
CA PRO A 95 -18.48 5.71 -14.95
C PRO A 95 -18.19 7.20 -14.84
N GLU A 96 -17.17 7.55 -14.08
CA GLU A 96 -16.59 8.88 -14.08
C GLU A 96 -16.11 9.27 -15.49
N PRO A 97 -16.06 10.58 -15.81
CA PRO A 97 -15.46 11.06 -17.04
C PRO A 97 -14.05 10.48 -17.25
N ARG A 98 -13.73 10.14 -18.51
CA ARG A 98 -12.49 9.44 -18.85
C ARG A 98 -11.23 10.10 -18.31
N TRP A 99 -11.19 11.44 -18.25
CA TRP A 99 -10.04 12.18 -17.74
C TRP A 99 -9.81 11.96 -16.23
N GLN A 100 -10.86 11.78 -15.43
CA GLN A 100 -10.75 11.49 -13.99
C GLN A 100 -10.18 10.10 -13.79
N ARG A 101 -10.73 9.10 -14.50
CA ARG A 101 -10.21 7.73 -14.47
C ARG A 101 -8.75 7.66 -14.91
N ALA A 102 -8.37 8.42 -15.94
CA ALA A 102 -6.97 8.53 -16.35
C ALA A 102 -6.09 9.16 -15.25
N ALA A 103 -6.58 10.19 -14.55
CA ALA A 103 -5.88 10.78 -13.41
C ALA A 103 -5.69 9.78 -12.26
N HIS A 104 -6.71 8.96 -11.94
CA HIS A 104 -6.60 7.89 -10.95
C HIS A 104 -5.57 6.82 -11.33
N VAL A 105 -5.46 6.48 -12.62
CA VAL A 105 -4.43 5.56 -13.09
C VAL A 105 -3.03 6.16 -12.95
N ILE A 106 -2.86 7.43 -13.27
CA ILE A 106 -1.57 8.13 -13.09
C ILE A 106 -1.19 8.18 -11.60
N ASP A 107 -2.13 8.55 -10.73
CA ASP A 107 -1.92 8.64 -9.29
C ASP A 107 -1.55 7.28 -8.67
N SER A 108 -2.27 6.22 -9.01
CA SER A 108 -1.99 4.86 -8.52
C SER A 108 -0.71 4.24 -9.10
N SER A 109 -0.25 4.69 -10.27
CA SER A 109 0.93 4.11 -10.95
C SER A 109 2.22 4.86 -10.62
N ILE A 110 2.19 6.19 -10.69
CA ILE A 110 3.36 7.08 -10.57
C ILE A 110 3.02 8.33 -9.76
N GLY A 111 2.17 8.20 -8.74
CA GLY A 111 1.52 9.33 -8.08
C GLY A 111 2.44 10.35 -7.42
N GLU A 112 3.66 9.97 -7.00
CA GLU A 112 4.62 10.97 -6.54
C GLU A 112 5.15 11.88 -7.66
N ALA A 113 5.23 11.39 -8.91
CA ALA A 113 5.58 12.23 -10.05
C ALA A 113 4.48 13.26 -10.35
N LEU A 114 3.22 12.84 -10.25
CA LEU A 114 2.07 13.75 -10.30
C LEU A 114 2.08 14.72 -9.11
N GLY A 115 2.40 14.21 -7.92
CA GLY A 115 2.47 14.99 -6.69
C GLY A 115 3.50 16.10 -6.73
N ARG A 116 4.64 15.88 -7.39
CA ARG A 116 5.63 16.94 -7.63
C ARG A 116 5.02 18.12 -8.39
N LEU A 117 4.28 17.86 -9.46
CA LEU A 117 3.60 18.90 -10.25
C LEU A 117 2.47 19.57 -9.45
N TYR A 118 1.73 18.78 -8.67
CA TYR A 118 0.67 19.30 -7.80
C TYR A 118 1.23 20.27 -6.75
N VAL A 119 2.31 19.88 -6.07
CA VAL A 119 2.96 20.70 -5.04
C VAL A 119 3.49 22.00 -5.61
N GLU A 120 4.21 21.94 -6.74
CA GLU A 120 4.76 23.12 -7.43
C GLU A 120 3.67 24.15 -7.76
N LYS A 121 2.49 23.67 -8.16
CA LYS A 121 1.41 24.55 -8.62
C LYS A 121 0.45 25.00 -7.51
N TYR A 122 0.19 24.16 -6.52
CA TYR A 122 -0.93 24.34 -5.60
C TYR A 122 -0.56 24.34 -4.11
N PHE A 123 0.69 24.03 -3.74
CA PHE A 123 1.09 23.93 -2.33
C PHE A 123 2.15 24.99 -1.97
N PRO A 124 1.73 26.21 -1.56
CA PRO A 124 2.68 27.27 -1.22
C PRO A 124 3.44 26.96 0.08
N PRO A 125 4.72 27.37 0.22
CA PRO A 125 5.52 27.12 1.43
C PRO A 125 4.87 27.60 2.73
N ALA A 126 4.12 28.72 2.67
CA ALA A 126 3.38 29.26 3.81
C ALA A 126 2.35 28.28 4.40
N ALA A 127 1.76 27.40 3.58
CA ALA A 127 0.82 26.38 4.05
C ALA A 127 1.52 25.34 4.92
N ARG A 128 2.73 24.88 4.54
CA ARG A 128 3.55 23.95 5.34
C ARG A 128 3.91 24.56 6.69
N ALA A 129 4.32 25.83 6.69
CA ALA A 129 4.69 26.55 7.91
C ALA A 129 3.50 26.69 8.88
N ARG A 130 2.33 27.11 8.37
CA ARG A 130 1.12 27.24 9.19
C ARG A 130 0.64 25.91 9.75
N MET A 131 0.70 24.84 8.96
CA MET A 131 0.34 23.50 9.43
C MET A 131 1.30 22.99 10.51
N ASN A 132 2.60 23.29 10.38
CA ASN A 132 3.59 22.98 11.40
C ASN A 132 3.26 23.67 12.74
N GLU A 133 2.92 24.97 12.71
CA GLU A 133 2.49 25.69 13.92
C GLU A 133 1.26 25.06 14.56
N LEU A 134 0.24 24.71 13.76
CA LEU A 134 -0.95 24.02 14.27
C LEU A 134 -0.61 22.69 14.94
N ILE A 135 0.25 21.86 14.32
CA ILE A 135 0.66 20.58 14.87
C ILE A 135 1.43 20.77 16.19
N VAL A 136 2.31 21.77 16.27
CA VAL A 136 3.01 22.10 17.53
C VAL A 136 2.02 22.48 18.63
N ASN A 137 1.04 23.31 18.33
CA ASN A 137 0.01 23.72 19.29
C ASN A 137 -0.84 22.53 19.76
N LEU A 138 -1.28 21.67 18.83
CA LEU A 138 -1.99 20.44 19.15
C LEU A 138 -1.15 19.51 20.02
N LYS A 139 0.15 19.39 19.72
CA LYS A 139 1.06 18.56 20.51
C LYS A 139 1.18 19.07 21.95
N SER A 140 1.26 20.38 22.14
CA SER A 140 1.29 21.00 23.47
C SER A 140 0.05 20.63 24.28
N VAL A 141 -1.14 20.88 23.72
CA VAL A 141 -2.41 20.60 24.42
C VAL A 141 -2.56 19.12 24.74
N PHE A 142 -2.17 18.23 23.82
CA PHE A 142 -2.27 16.79 24.04
C PHE A 142 -1.31 16.31 25.14
N ARG A 143 -0.10 16.86 25.20
CA ARG A 143 0.86 16.58 26.27
C ARG A 143 0.31 16.98 27.63
N ASP A 144 -0.23 18.18 27.76
CA ASP A 144 -0.81 18.69 29.00
C ASP A 144 -1.97 17.82 29.51
N ARG A 145 -2.81 17.34 28.59
CA ARG A 145 -3.90 16.43 28.90
C ARG A 145 -3.39 15.06 29.33
N LEU A 146 -2.43 14.50 28.59
CA LEU A 146 -1.85 13.18 28.87
C LEU A 146 -1.19 13.14 30.27
N GLN A 147 -0.65 14.27 30.73
CA GLN A 147 -0.10 14.40 32.08
C GLN A 147 -1.14 14.36 33.21
N LYS A 148 -2.43 14.59 32.92
CA LYS A 148 -3.51 14.76 33.91
C LYS A 148 -4.58 13.68 33.87
N LEU A 149 -4.43 12.65 33.04
CA LEU A 149 -5.40 11.55 32.98
C LEU A 149 -5.39 10.72 34.27
N ASP A 150 -6.47 10.78 35.05
CA ASP A 150 -6.58 10.11 36.37
C ASP A 150 -6.70 8.58 36.25
N TRP A 151 -7.17 8.07 35.11
CA TRP A 151 -7.31 6.64 34.88
C TRP A 151 -5.98 5.95 34.56
N MET A 152 -4.90 6.70 34.29
CA MET A 152 -3.58 6.17 33.97
C MET A 152 -2.67 6.15 35.20
N THR A 153 -2.02 5.01 35.42
CA THR A 153 -0.91 4.94 36.38
C THR A 153 0.28 5.78 35.91
N ASP A 154 1.09 6.27 36.83
CA ASP A 154 2.26 7.10 36.51
C ASP A 154 3.26 6.38 35.60
N ALA A 155 3.46 5.07 35.80
CA ALA A 155 4.31 4.25 34.95
C ALA A 155 3.80 4.23 33.49
N THR A 156 2.50 4.07 33.28
CA THR A 156 1.88 4.07 31.95
C THR A 156 1.94 5.46 31.32
N ARG A 157 1.68 6.50 32.12
CA ARG A 157 1.77 7.91 31.71
C ARG A 157 3.16 8.26 31.19
N ALA A 158 4.21 7.85 31.90
CA ALA A 158 5.60 8.07 31.49
C ALA A 158 5.91 7.40 30.15
N LYS A 159 5.43 6.16 29.92
CA LYS A 159 5.61 5.47 28.63
C LYS A 159 4.83 6.14 27.49
N ALA A 160 3.61 6.60 27.75
CA ALA A 160 2.80 7.29 26.77
C ALA A 160 3.44 8.62 26.35
N LEU A 161 3.93 9.42 27.31
CA LEU A 161 4.67 10.65 27.03
C LEU A 161 5.95 10.37 26.25
N ALA A 162 6.72 9.34 26.62
CA ALA A 162 7.92 8.96 25.90
C ALA A 162 7.64 8.55 24.43
N LYS A 163 6.51 7.89 24.15
CA LYS A 163 6.08 7.61 22.77
C LYS A 163 5.67 8.90 22.05
N PHE A 164 4.90 9.74 22.71
CA PHE A 164 4.39 11.00 22.18
C PHE A 164 5.53 11.97 21.80
N ASP A 165 6.59 12.00 22.58
CA ASP A 165 7.75 12.87 22.34
C ASP A 165 8.59 12.43 21.13
N ARG A 166 8.49 11.15 20.73
CA ARG A 166 9.20 10.58 19.57
C ARG A 166 8.39 10.67 18.28
N PHE A 167 7.29 11.41 18.29
CA PHE A 167 6.37 11.45 17.18
C PHE A 167 6.89 12.35 16.05
N THR A 168 6.97 11.80 14.84
CA THR A 168 7.42 12.53 13.64
C THR A 168 6.22 13.06 12.86
N GLN A 169 6.36 14.18 12.17
CA GLN A 169 5.31 14.78 11.36
C GLN A 169 5.74 14.94 9.91
N LYS A 170 4.85 14.55 8.99
CA LYS A 170 4.98 14.65 7.55
C LYS A 170 3.88 15.58 7.04
N ILE A 171 4.29 16.72 6.48
CA ILE A 171 3.36 17.80 6.09
C ILE A 171 3.47 18.07 4.59
N GLY A 172 2.40 17.75 3.86
CA GLY A 172 2.23 18.08 2.45
C GLY A 172 2.93 17.12 1.49
N TYR A 173 4.26 17.06 1.51
CA TYR A 173 5.03 16.30 0.51
C TYR A 173 6.40 15.82 1.01
N PRO A 174 6.97 14.74 0.43
CA PRO A 174 8.30 14.25 0.79
C PRO A 174 9.40 15.21 0.34
N ASP A 175 10.49 15.29 1.10
CA ASP A 175 11.63 16.12 0.73
C ASP A 175 12.36 15.57 -0.53
N GLN A 176 12.21 14.27 -0.81
CA GLN A 176 12.70 13.63 -2.04
C GLN A 176 11.59 12.83 -2.70
N PHE A 177 11.31 13.14 -3.96
CA PHE A 177 10.34 12.40 -4.77
C PHE A 177 10.97 11.14 -5.36
N ARG A 178 10.15 10.09 -5.47
CA ARG A 178 10.52 8.82 -6.09
C ARG A 178 10.95 8.99 -7.54
N ASP A 179 12.04 8.32 -7.90
CA ASP A 179 12.49 8.22 -9.28
C ASP A 179 11.74 7.11 -10.04
N TYR A 180 11.07 7.51 -11.12
CA TYR A 180 10.33 6.62 -12.02
C TYR A 180 11.03 6.43 -13.37
N SER A 181 12.27 6.89 -13.53
CA SER A 181 13.03 6.87 -14.79
C SER A 181 13.13 5.48 -15.45
N SER A 182 13.09 4.41 -14.65
CA SER A 182 13.13 3.03 -15.14
C SER A 182 11.81 2.54 -15.78
N ILE A 183 10.70 3.26 -15.61
CA ILE A 183 9.42 2.90 -16.22
C ILE A 183 9.35 3.46 -17.64
N ARG A 184 9.37 2.57 -18.64
CA ARG A 184 9.13 2.95 -20.03
C ARG A 184 7.64 3.13 -20.29
N ILE A 185 7.20 4.35 -20.60
CA ILE A 185 5.81 4.63 -21.00
C ILE A 185 5.69 4.68 -22.53
N ARG A 186 4.63 4.08 -23.08
CA ARG A 186 4.33 3.99 -24.51
C ARG A 186 2.91 4.45 -24.78
N ARG A 187 2.71 5.36 -25.74
CA ARG A 187 1.39 5.98 -26.00
C ARG A 187 0.34 4.98 -26.52
N ASP A 188 0.80 3.91 -27.15
CA ASP A 188 0.03 2.88 -27.85
C ASP A 188 -0.15 1.59 -27.04
N ASP A 189 0.30 1.55 -25.79
CA ASP A 189 0.32 0.34 -24.95
C ASP A 189 -0.17 0.64 -23.53
N TYR A 190 -1.49 0.87 -23.39
CA TYR A 190 -2.10 1.29 -22.13
C TYR A 190 -1.97 0.24 -21.02
N TRP A 191 -2.36 -1.01 -21.32
CA TRP A 191 -2.20 -2.12 -20.37
C TRP A 191 -0.74 -2.38 -20.02
N GLY A 192 0.17 -2.39 -21.00
CA GLY A 192 1.58 -2.60 -20.72
C GLY A 192 2.20 -1.48 -19.89
N ASN A 193 1.72 -0.24 -19.98
CA ASN A 193 2.15 0.84 -19.07
C ASN A 193 1.73 0.55 -17.62
N ALA A 194 0.48 0.14 -17.40
CA ALA A 194 -0.01 -0.22 -16.07
C ALA A 194 0.78 -1.40 -15.49
N GLU A 195 1.05 -2.43 -16.29
CA GLU A 195 1.86 -3.58 -15.87
C GLU A 195 3.30 -3.19 -15.55
N ARG A 196 3.95 -2.33 -16.34
CA ARG A 196 5.30 -1.85 -16.06
C ARG A 196 5.37 -1.05 -14.76
N ALA A 197 4.35 -0.22 -14.47
CA ALA A 197 4.26 0.50 -13.21
C ALA A 197 4.04 -0.45 -12.02
N ALA A 198 3.14 -1.43 -12.14
CA ALA A 198 2.91 -2.43 -11.10
C ALA A 198 4.16 -3.30 -10.82
N GLN A 199 4.90 -3.66 -11.87
CA GLN A 199 6.17 -4.38 -11.74
C GLN A 199 7.25 -3.53 -11.07
N PHE A 200 7.34 -2.24 -11.40
CA PHE A 200 8.24 -1.31 -10.73
C PHE A 200 7.96 -1.24 -9.23
N GLU A 201 6.69 -1.02 -8.84
CA GLU A 201 6.34 -0.90 -7.42
C GLU A 201 6.57 -2.22 -6.67
N SER A 202 6.21 -3.36 -7.28
CA SER A 202 6.47 -4.68 -6.69
C SER A 202 7.96 -4.91 -6.44
N ARG A 203 8.82 -4.59 -7.42
CA ARG A 203 10.28 -4.70 -7.28
C ARG A 203 10.81 -3.75 -6.21
N ARG A 204 10.29 -2.53 -6.13
CA ARG A 204 10.67 -1.56 -5.09
C ARG A 204 10.35 -2.09 -3.70
N GLN A 205 9.13 -2.60 -3.49
CA GLN A 205 8.72 -3.18 -2.21
C GLN A 205 9.58 -4.38 -1.82
N PHE A 206 9.81 -5.32 -2.73
CA PHE A 206 10.63 -6.50 -2.46
C PHE A 206 12.11 -6.14 -2.21
N ALA A 207 12.62 -5.12 -2.88
CA ALA A 207 13.98 -4.62 -2.67
C ALA A 207 14.22 -4.00 -1.30
N ARG A 208 13.17 -3.79 -0.48
CA ARG A 208 13.29 -3.35 0.93
C ARG A 208 13.73 -4.50 1.86
N VAL A 209 13.47 -5.76 1.48
CA VAL A 209 13.80 -6.91 2.34
C VAL A 209 15.31 -6.99 2.57
N GLY A 210 15.70 -7.05 3.84
CA GLY A 210 17.11 -7.08 4.25
C GLY A 210 17.79 -5.70 4.33
N LYS A 211 17.06 -4.61 4.10
CA LYS A 211 17.55 -3.23 4.27
C LYS A 211 16.96 -2.58 5.52
N PRO A 212 17.61 -1.53 6.07
CA PRO A 212 16.99 -0.68 7.08
C PRO A 212 15.67 -0.07 6.57
N VAL A 213 14.75 0.20 7.47
CA VAL A 213 13.49 0.90 7.15
C VAL A 213 13.82 2.33 6.75
N ASP A 214 13.33 2.75 5.59
CA ASP A 214 13.41 4.14 5.15
C ASP A 214 12.31 4.96 5.84
N ARG A 215 12.73 5.87 6.72
CA ARG A 215 11.80 6.74 7.47
C ARG A 215 11.35 7.95 6.67
N ALA A 216 11.98 8.23 5.53
CA ALA A 216 11.61 9.35 4.67
C ALA A 216 10.45 9.01 3.73
N GLU A 217 10.09 7.74 3.56
CA GLU A 217 9.01 7.30 2.67
C GLU A 217 7.62 7.65 3.19
N TRP A 218 6.70 7.98 2.28
CA TRP A 218 5.33 8.37 2.62
C TRP A 218 4.34 7.28 2.20
N ASP A 219 3.26 7.15 2.99
CA ASP A 219 2.17 6.21 2.72
C ASP A 219 1.08 6.81 1.80
N MET A 220 1.13 8.11 1.52
CA MET A 220 0.18 8.83 0.67
C MET A 220 0.89 9.77 -0.31
N THR A 221 0.27 9.98 -1.48
CA THR A 221 0.75 10.97 -2.46
C THR A 221 0.32 12.39 -2.03
N PRO A 222 1.07 13.45 -2.38
CA PRO A 222 0.77 14.83 -1.94
C PRO A 222 -0.64 15.35 -2.26
N GLN A 223 -1.23 14.88 -3.35
CA GLN A 223 -2.56 15.25 -3.83
C GLN A 223 -3.69 14.44 -3.20
N THR A 224 -3.38 13.43 -2.37
CA THR A 224 -4.39 12.63 -1.67
C THR A 224 -5.12 13.51 -0.65
N VAL A 225 -6.44 13.59 -0.76
CA VAL A 225 -7.27 14.29 0.22
C VAL A 225 -7.57 13.34 1.39
N ASN A 226 -6.56 13.12 2.23
CA ASN A 226 -6.66 12.29 3.43
C ASN A 226 -5.49 12.61 4.40
N ALA A 227 -5.47 11.94 5.55
CA ALA A 227 -4.34 11.93 6.48
C ALA A 227 -4.15 10.50 7.04
N TYR A 228 -2.97 10.22 7.60
CA TYR A 228 -2.68 8.91 8.17
C TYR A 228 -1.96 8.99 9.52
N PHE A 229 -1.93 7.87 10.22
CA PHE A 229 -0.99 7.61 11.30
C PHE A 229 -0.33 6.27 11.03
N ASN A 230 1.01 6.22 11.02
CA ASN A 230 1.77 4.98 10.89
C ASN A 230 2.28 4.54 12.28
N PRO A 231 1.71 3.47 12.88
CA PRO A 231 2.07 3.05 14.23
C PRO A 231 3.51 2.55 14.37
N SER A 232 4.06 1.94 13.31
CA SER A 232 5.41 1.35 13.33
C SER A 232 6.50 2.41 13.27
N LEU A 233 6.26 3.50 12.54
CA LEU A 233 7.17 4.64 12.45
C LEU A 233 6.87 5.73 13.48
N ASN A 234 5.69 5.68 14.10
CA ASN A 234 5.20 6.68 15.05
C ASN A 234 5.17 8.08 14.42
N GLU A 235 4.48 8.19 13.28
CA GLU A 235 4.38 9.42 12.47
C GLU A 235 2.95 9.70 11.98
N ILE A 236 2.63 10.98 11.81
CA ILE A 236 1.45 11.50 11.09
C ILE A 236 1.91 12.18 9.80
#